data_AF-A0A378WXF5-F1
#
_entry.id   AF-A0A378WXF5-F1
#
_cell.length_a   1.000
_cell.length_b   1.000
_cell.length_c   1.000
_cell.angle_alpha   90.00
_cell.angle_beta   90.00
_cell.angle_gamma   90.00
#
_symmetry.space_group_name_H-M   'P 1'
#
loop_
_entity.id
_entity.type
_entity.pdbx_description
1 polymer ?
#
loop_
_entity_poly.entity_id
_entity_poly.type
_entity_poly.pdbx_seq_one_letter_code
_entity_poly.pdbx_strand_id
1 'polypeptide(L)'
;MNERIGAAVAGRSGRDALFAFADAYRSYALDHPGRYAATQIRMDPEEVAGEPALLRGIELTAALLRGYGLSEPGSTDAGRLLRSTFHGFATLEAAGGFAHSRAVDASWHHILEALHQTLSQWPSATEEEVAQ
;
A
#
# COMPACT_ATOMS: atom_id res chain seq x y z
N MET A 1 6.29 -6.68 9.81
CA MET A 1 5.39 -6.22 8.72
C MET A 1 5.83 -6.73 7.36
N ASN A 2 7.02 -6.35 6.88
CA ASN A 2 7.53 -6.73 5.55
C ASN A 2 7.57 -8.25 5.32
N GLU A 3 7.94 -9.05 6.33
CA GLU A 3 7.87 -10.52 6.24
C GLU A 3 6.45 -11.05 6.03
N ARG A 4 5.47 -10.52 6.78
CA ARG A 4 4.05 -10.90 6.67
C ARG A 4 3.51 -10.57 5.28
N ILE A 5 3.81 -9.36 4.78
CA ILE A 5 3.43 -8.93 3.43
C ILE A 5 4.11 -9.82 2.39
N GLY A 6 5.42 -10.03 2.49
CA GLY A 6 6.19 -10.85 1.56
C GLY A 6 5.68 -12.28 1.45
N ALA A 7 5.34 -12.91 2.58
CA ALA A 7 4.72 -14.23 2.59
C ALA A 7 3.31 -14.22 1.98
N ALA A 8 2.51 -13.20 2.26
CA ALA A 8 1.13 -13.10 1.74
C ALA A 8 1.08 -12.94 0.21
N VAL A 9 2.03 -12.22 -0.39
CA VAL A 9 2.04 -11.96 -1.84
C VAL A 9 2.81 -13.03 -2.64
N ALA A 10 3.48 -13.97 -1.98
CA ALA A 10 4.28 -14.99 -2.65
C ALA A 10 3.43 -15.80 -3.64
N GLY A 11 3.86 -15.85 -4.91
CA GLY A 11 3.16 -16.56 -5.98
C GLY A 11 1.86 -15.90 -6.47
N ARG A 12 1.55 -14.67 -6.04
CA ARG A 12 0.36 -13.90 -6.46
C ARG A 12 0.76 -12.75 -7.40
N SER A 13 -0.18 -12.31 -8.23
CA SER A 13 0.00 -11.15 -9.12
C SER A 13 -1.31 -10.36 -9.27
N GLY A 14 -1.22 -9.15 -9.81
CA GLY A 14 -2.38 -8.29 -10.08
C GLY A 14 -3.29 -8.12 -8.87
N ARG A 15 -4.59 -8.33 -9.09
CA ARG A 15 -5.64 -8.22 -8.07
C ARG A 15 -5.32 -9.05 -6.81
N ASP A 16 -4.95 -10.31 -6.97
CA ASP A 16 -4.74 -11.20 -5.83
C ASP A 16 -3.52 -10.78 -4.99
N ALA A 17 -2.47 -10.26 -5.63
CA ALA A 17 -1.33 -9.69 -4.94
C ALA A 17 -1.71 -8.40 -4.17
N LEU A 18 -2.51 -7.52 -4.78
CA LEU A 18 -2.98 -6.30 -4.13
C LEU A 18 -3.79 -6.62 -2.88
N PHE A 19 -4.73 -7.55 -2.99
CA PHE A 19 -5.58 -7.96 -1.86
C PHE A 19 -4.76 -8.57 -0.74
N ALA A 20 -3.88 -9.51 -1.09
CA ALA A 20 -2.98 -10.14 -0.13
C ALA A 20 -2.06 -9.14 0.60
N PHE A 21 -1.50 -8.19 -0.15
CA PHE A 21 -0.65 -7.14 0.40
C PHE A 21 -1.44 -6.30 1.40
N ALA A 22 -2.60 -5.82 0.99
CA ALA A 22 -3.42 -4.91 1.77
C ALA A 22 -3.93 -5.59 3.05
N ASP A 23 -4.41 -6.84 2.96
CA ASP A 23 -4.86 -7.60 4.14
C ASP A 23 -3.73 -7.86 5.13
N ALA A 24 -2.54 -8.20 4.64
CA ALA A 24 -1.35 -8.37 5.48
C ALA A 24 -0.92 -7.06 6.15
N TYR A 25 -1.03 -5.93 5.44
CA TYR A 25 -0.78 -4.59 5.96
C TYR A 25 -1.77 -4.23 7.07
N ARG A 26 -3.08 -4.28 6.77
CA ARG A 26 -4.17 -3.93 7.68
C ARG A 26 -4.13 -4.79 8.94
N SER A 27 -4.04 -6.11 8.79
CA SER A 27 -3.92 -7.02 9.95
C SER A 27 -2.70 -6.72 10.80
N TYR A 28 -1.54 -6.41 10.21
CA TYR A 28 -0.36 -6.06 11.00
C TYR A 28 -0.54 -4.77 11.80
N ALA A 29 -1.15 -3.76 11.19
CA ALA A 29 -1.43 -2.49 11.86
C ALA A 29 -2.39 -2.66 13.05
N LEU A 30 -3.42 -3.50 12.89
CA LEU A 30 -4.40 -3.78 13.94
C LEU A 30 -3.85 -4.71 15.04
N ASP A 31 -3.09 -5.76 14.68
CA ASP A 31 -2.53 -6.72 15.62
C ASP A 31 -1.39 -6.12 16.47
N HIS A 32 -0.61 -5.19 15.90
CA HIS A 32 0.64 -4.68 16.49
C HIS A 32 0.70 -3.14 16.48
N PRO A 33 -0.25 -2.41 17.09
CA PRO A 33 -0.38 -0.95 16.92
C PRO A 33 0.87 -0.18 17.32
N GLY A 34 1.55 -0.54 18.42
CA GLY A 34 2.79 0.11 18.85
C GLY A 34 3.97 -0.13 17.89
N ARG A 35 4.12 -1.35 17.37
CA ARG A 35 5.16 -1.67 16.38
C ARG A 35 4.86 -1.01 15.05
N TYR A 36 3.59 -0.97 14.65
CA TYR A 36 3.16 -0.30 13.45
C TYR A 36 3.40 1.22 13.55
N ALA A 37 3.07 1.85 14.68
CA ALA A 37 3.37 3.26 14.91
C ALA A 37 4.86 3.58 14.74
N ALA A 38 5.76 2.71 15.21
CA ALA A 38 7.20 2.87 15.01
C ALA A 38 7.61 2.85 13.52
N THR A 39 6.89 2.13 12.66
CA THR A 39 7.13 2.14 11.20
C THR A 39 6.69 3.44 10.51
N GLN A 40 5.96 4.31 11.20
CA GLN A 40 5.47 5.58 10.64
C GLN A 40 6.36 6.77 10.99
N ILE A 41 7.39 6.56 11.82
CA ILE A 41 8.36 7.58 12.19
C ILE A 41 9.16 7.96 10.93
N ARG A 42 9.29 9.28 10.70
CA ARG A 42 10.12 9.80 9.62
C ARG A 42 11.58 9.41 9.87
N MET A 43 12.21 8.83 8.86
CA MET A 43 13.63 8.50 8.82
C MET A 43 14.29 9.31 7.70
N ASP A 44 15.60 9.55 7.82
CA ASP A 44 16.35 10.16 6.73
C ASP A 44 16.43 9.21 5.53
N PRO A 45 16.27 9.67 4.28
CA PRO A 45 16.47 8.83 3.11
C PRO A 45 17.80 8.07 3.08
N GLU A 46 18.89 8.65 3.60
CA GLU A 46 20.20 7.99 3.68
C GLU A 46 20.18 6.83 4.70
N GLU A 47 19.51 7.01 5.84
CA GLU A 47 19.31 5.94 6.84
C GLU A 47 18.48 4.80 6.26
N VAL A 48 17.42 5.13 5.51
CA VAL A 48 16.59 4.13 4.83
C VAL A 48 17.40 3.35 3.80
N ALA A 49 18.24 4.04 3.01
CA ALA A 49 19.09 3.41 2.01
C ALA A 49 20.17 2.50 2.62
N GLY A 50 20.63 2.79 3.83
CA GLY A 50 21.59 1.99 4.58
C GLY A 50 21.02 0.73 5.23
N GLU A 51 19.69 0.63 5.37
CA GLU A 51 19.01 -0.42 6.14
C GLU A 51 18.15 -1.34 5.26
N PRO A 52 18.61 -2.58 4.96
CA PRO A 52 17.91 -3.51 4.06
C PRO A 52 16.47 -3.82 4.48
N ALA A 53 16.19 -3.83 5.79
CA ALA A 53 14.86 -4.09 6.31
C ALA A 53 13.85 -2.97 5.95
N LEU A 54 14.32 -1.72 5.87
CA LEU A 54 13.50 -0.56 5.51
C LEU A 54 13.27 -0.51 3.99
N LEU A 55 14.32 -0.74 3.20
CA LEU A 55 14.23 -0.86 1.74
C LEU A 55 13.24 -1.92 1.30
N ARG A 56 13.15 -3.03 2.05
CA ARG A 56 12.26 -4.14 1.71
C ARG A 56 10.80 -3.73 1.53
N GLY A 57 10.30 -2.76 2.31
CA GLY A 57 8.93 -2.27 2.18
C GLY A 57 8.69 -1.52 0.86
N ILE A 58 9.69 -0.72 0.45
CA ILE A 58 9.69 0.00 -0.83
C ILE A 58 9.73 -1.00 -1.98
N GLU A 59 10.62 -1.99 -1.91
CA GLU A 59 10.74 -3.05 -2.92
C GLU A 59 9.47 -3.87 -3.10
N LEU A 60 8.80 -4.24 -2.00
CA LEU A 60 7.54 -4.98 -2.06
C LEU A 60 6.44 -4.17 -2.74
N THR A 61 6.37 -2.87 -2.45
CA THR A 61 5.42 -1.95 -3.09
C THR A 61 5.75 -1.79 -4.58
N ALA A 62 7.02 -1.56 -4.92
CA ALA A 62 7.46 -1.47 -6.30
C ALA A 62 7.21 -2.78 -7.07
N ALA A 63 7.41 -3.94 -6.45
CA ALA A 63 7.14 -5.24 -7.04
C ALA A 63 5.65 -5.45 -7.35
N LEU A 64 4.77 -5.05 -6.42
CA LEU A 64 3.33 -5.06 -6.65
C LEU A 64 2.95 -4.20 -7.85
N LEU A 65 3.46 -2.96 -7.91
CA LEU A 65 3.13 -1.99 -8.97
C LEU A 65 3.70 -2.38 -10.34
N ARG A 66 4.82 -3.10 -10.40
CA ARG A 66 5.30 -3.71 -11.65
C ARG A 66 4.29 -4.72 -12.22
N GLY A 67 3.54 -5.41 -11.37
CA GLY A 67 2.44 -6.29 -11.80
C GLY A 67 1.28 -5.56 -12.48
N TYR A 68 1.20 -4.24 -12.31
CA TYR A 68 0.26 -3.34 -12.98
C TYR A 68 0.88 -2.60 -14.18
N GLY A 69 2.14 -2.89 -14.53
CA GLY A 69 2.83 -2.22 -15.63
C GLY A 69 3.26 -0.79 -15.31
N LEU A 70 3.27 -0.38 -14.03
CA LEU A 70 3.63 0.98 -13.62
C LEU A 70 5.14 1.13 -13.45
N SER A 71 5.68 2.19 -14.04
CA SER A 71 7.05 2.67 -13.89
C SER A 71 7.07 4.08 -13.33
N GLU A 72 8.25 4.61 -12.98
CA GLU A 72 8.38 6.02 -12.60
C GLU A 72 7.94 6.95 -13.73
N PRO A 73 7.31 8.11 -13.42
CA PRO A 73 6.95 8.59 -12.06
C PRO A 73 5.68 7.97 -11.46
N GLY A 74 4.85 7.32 -12.29
CA GLY A 74 3.54 6.77 -11.87
C GLY A 74 3.61 5.73 -10.76
N SER A 75 4.70 4.96 -10.69
CA SER A 75 4.97 4.01 -9.60
C SER A 75 5.08 4.72 -8.23
N THR A 76 5.77 5.86 -8.14
CA THR A 76 5.84 6.64 -6.90
C THR A 76 4.45 7.14 -6.47
N ASP A 77 3.67 7.68 -7.40
CA ASP A 77 2.35 8.24 -7.10
C ASP A 77 1.35 7.15 -6.70
N ALA A 78 1.34 6.02 -7.42
CA ALA A 78 0.54 4.85 -7.06
C ALA A 78 0.96 4.27 -5.70
N GLY A 79 2.26 4.24 -5.40
CA GLY A 79 2.77 3.84 -4.08
C GLY A 79 2.27 4.73 -2.96
N ARG A 80 2.22 6.06 -3.19
CA ARG A 80 1.65 7.03 -2.24
C ARG A 80 0.15 6.84 -2.06
N LEU A 81 -0.60 6.61 -3.14
CA LEU A 81 -2.02 6.26 -3.08
C LEU A 81 -2.24 5.03 -2.19
N LEU A 82 -1.57 3.91 -2.49
CA LEU A 82 -1.73 2.68 -1.72
C LEU A 82 -1.36 2.86 -0.24
N ARG A 83 -0.20 3.44 0.04
CA ARG A 83 0.25 3.63 1.43
C ARG A 83 -0.71 4.51 2.22
N SER A 84 -1.18 5.62 1.65
CA SER A 84 -2.12 6.53 2.30
C SER A 84 -3.48 5.88 2.55
N THR A 85 -4.02 5.13 1.58
CA THR A 85 -5.28 4.41 1.76
C THR A 85 -5.17 3.34 2.83
N PHE A 86 -4.13 2.50 2.80
CA PHE A 86 -3.97 1.42 3.78
C PHE A 86 -3.73 1.96 5.18
N HIS A 87 -2.84 2.97 5.31
CA HIS A 87 -2.57 3.61 6.58
C HIS A 87 -3.83 4.30 7.14
N GLY A 88 -4.50 5.12 6.33
CA GLY A 88 -5.68 5.86 6.75
C GLY A 88 -6.81 4.94 7.19
N PHE A 89 -7.09 3.88 6.42
CA PHE A 89 -8.13 2.92 6.77
C PHE A 89 -7.83 2.18 8.07
N ALA A 90 -6.61 1.63 8.22
CA ALA A 90 -6.23 0.89 9.41
C ALA A 90 -6.19 1.77 10.67
N THR A 91 -5.72 3.02 10.55
CA THR A 91 -5.70 3.98 11.65
C THR A 91 -7.12 4.38 12.08
N LEU A 92 -8.01 4.66 11.12
CA LEU A 92 -9.41 4.98 11.42
C LEU A 92 -10.14 3.80 12.05
N GLU A 93 -9.91 2.59 11.55
CA GLU A 93 -10.49 1.36 12.12
C GLU A 93 -10.01 1.11 13.54
N ALA A 94 -8.70 1.18 13.79
CA ALA A 94 -8.12 0.97 15.11
C ALA A 94 -8.67 1.97 16.15
N ALA A 95 -9.02 3.18 15.71
CA ALA A 95 -9.63 4.20 16.54
C ALA A 95 -11.16 4.05 16.71
N GLY A 96 -11.79 3.03 16.10
CA GLY A 96 -13.24 2.87 16.12
C GLY A 96 -13.99 3.89 15.26
N GLY A 97 -13.32 4.52 14.29
CA GLY A 97 -13.86 5.60 13.46
C GLY A 97 -14.96 5.21 12.47
N PHE A 98 -15.23 3.91 12.31
CA PHE A 98 -16.28 3.40 11.44
C PHE A 98 -17.54 3.01 12.23
N ALA A 99 -18.39 3.99 12.50
CA ALA A 99 -19.64 3.81 13.27
C ALA A 99 -20.88 3.52 12.39
N HIS A 100 -20.69 3.16 11.11
CA HIS A 100 -21.79 2.86 10.18
C HIS A 100 -22.25 1.40 10.32
N SER A 101 -23.50 1.11 9.94
CA SER A 101 -24.08 -0.24 9.95
C SER A 101 -23.45 -1.26 8.98
N ARG A 102 -22.59 -0.81 8.05
CA ARG A 102 -21.94 -1.70 7.08
C ARG A 102 -20.70 -2.31 7.72
N ALA A 103 -20.52 -3.62 7.57
CA ALA A 103 -19.32 -4.31 8.04
C ALA A 103 -18.05 -3.68 7.43
N VAL A 104 -17.05 -3.41 8.27
CA VAL A 104 -15.78 -2.78 7.87
C VAL A 104 -15.09 -3.59 6.77
N ASP A 105 -15.09 -4.92 6.87
CA ASP A 105 -14.50 -5.82 5.86
C ASP A 105 -15.18 -5.70 4.48
N ALA A 106 -16.49 -5.45 4.44
CA ALA A 106 -17.20 -5.27 3.18
C ALA A 106 -16.83 -3.94 2.51
N SER A 107 -16.53 -2.90 3.28
CA SER A 107 -16.00 -1.63 2.76
C SER A 107 -14.54 -1.78 2.33
N TRP A 108 -13.72 -2.48 3.11
CA TRP A 108 -12.34 -2.79 2.79
C TRP A 108 -12.22 -3.52 1.45
N HIS A 109 -12.97 -4.61 1.25
CA HIS A 109 -12.96 -5.35 -0.01
C HIS A 109 -13.35 -4.49 -1.21
N HIS A 110 -14.37 -3.62 -1.07
CA HIS A 110 -14.78 -2.70 -2.13
C HIS A 110 -13.71 -1.65 -2.44
N ILE A 111 -13.00 -1.14 -1.43
CA ILE A 111 -11.88 -0.22 -1.62
C ILE A 111 -10.75 -0.90 -2.39
N LEU A 112 -10.42 -2.15 -2.08
CA LEU A 112 -9.38 -2.89 -2.80
C LEU A 112 -9.77 -3.18 -4.24
N GLU A 113 -11.05 -3.43 -4.52
CA GLU A 113 -11.56 -3.55 -5.88
C GLU A 113 -11.44 -2.23 -6.64
N ALA A 114 -11.81 -1.11 -6.02
CA ALA A 114 -11.64 0.22 -6.62
C ALA A 114 -10.17 0.53 -6.90
N LEU A 115 -9.27 0.26 -5.95
CA LEU A 115 -7.83 0.43 -6.14
C LEU A 115 -7.30 -0.47 -7.25
N HIS A 116 -7.76 -1.71 -7.34
CA HIS A 116 -7.39 -2.61 -8.43
C HIS A 116 -7.72 -1.98 -9.79
N GLN A 117 -8.95 -1.49 -9.94
CA GLN A 117 -9.41 -0.85 -11.18
C GLN A 117 -8.59 0.42 -11.48
N THR A 118 -8.36 1.27 -10.48
CA THR A 118 -7.53 2.47 -10.62
C THR A 118 -6.11 2.14 -11.06
N LEU A 119 -5.46 1.14 -10.45
CA LEU A 119 -4.10 0.74 -10.84
C LEU A 119 -4.05 0.13 -12.24
N SER A 120 -5.08 -0.63 -12.63
CA SER A 120 -5.18 -1.21 -13.97
C SER A 120 -5.46 -0.18 -15.06
N GLN A 121 -5.99 0.98 -14.71
CA GLN A 121 -6.33 2.08 -15.61
C GLN A 121 -5.56 3.35 -15.26
N TRP A 122 -4.36 3.19 -14.70
CA TRP A 122 -3.58 4.33 -14.21
C TRP A 122 -3.38 5.36 -15.32
N PRO A 123 -3.63 6.65 -15.07
CA PRO A 123 -3.41 7.67 -16.08
C PRO A 123 -1.94 7.64 -16.49
N SER A 124 -1.68 7.39 -17.77
CA SER A 124 -0.39 7.70 -18.36
C SER A 124 -0.24 9.22 -18.29
N ALA A 125 0.91 9.73 -17.83
CA ALA A 125 1.17 11.16 -17.88
C ALA A 125 0.89 11.64 -19.31
N THR A 126 -0.16 12.45 -19.48
CA THR A 126 -0.39 13.15 -20.73
C THR A 126 0.83 14.03 -20.98
N GLU A 127 1.25 14.16 -22.24
CA GLU A 127 2.39 14.96 -22.74
C GLU A 127 2.39 16.45 -22.30
N GLU A 128 1.49 16.89 -21.44
CA GLU A 128 1.32 18.29 -21.01
C GLU A 128 2.42 18.79 -20.05
N GLU A 129 3.26 17.92 -19.48
CA GLU A 129 4.39 18.34 -18.62
C GLU A 129 5.71 18.60 -19.39
N VAL A 130 5.76 18.40 -20.71
CA VAL A 130 6.95 18.74 -21.53
C VAL A 130 6.88 20.18 -22.09
N ALA A 131 5.76 20.88 -21.90
CA ALA A 131 5.50 22.19 -22.52
C ALA A 131 5.45 23.38 -21.54
N GLN A 132 6.13 23.32 -20.39
CA GLN A 132 6.22 24.46 -19.47
C GLN A 132 7.62 24.71 -18.93
#